data_AF-A0A6A3MLU7-F1
#
_entry.id   AF-A0A6A3MLU7-F1
#
_cell.length_a   1.000
_cell.length_b   1.000
_cell.length_c   1.000
_cell.angle_alpha   90.00
_cell.angle_beta   90.00
_cell.angle_gamma   90.00
#
_symmetry.space_group_name_H-M   'P 1'
#
loop_
_entity.id
_entity.type
_entity.pdbx_description
1 polymer ?
#
loop_
_entity_poly.entity_id
_entity_poly.type
_entity_poly.pdbx_seq_one_letter_code
_entity_poly.pdbx_strand_id
1 'polypeptide(L)'
;MAVSLCFQEVLWTRAMPKDVGVEQQNATQIWEDNQGAIALAQNAGYNARTKHVDIRHHFIREEVERGAVTVDYVDTKHQLADILIKALGTKTLKFLHEASGIKTNIEKQQP
;
A
#
# COMPACT_ATOMS: atom_id res chain seq x y z
N MET A 1 8.03 -5.01 -7.52
CA MET A 1 7.44 -5.38 -6.21
C MET A 1 6.08 -4.72 -6.10
N ALA A 2 5.10 -5.32 -5.41
CA ALA A 2 3.76 -4.75 -5.27
C ALA A 2 3.79 -3.33 -4.67
N VAL A 3 4.57 -3.13 -3.59
CA VAL A 3 4.82 -1.82 -2.96
C VAL A 3 5.24 -0.75 -3.96
N SER A 4 6.09 -1.06 -4.94
CA SER A 4 6.58 -0.05 -5.90
C SER A 4 5.48 0.47 -6.83
N LEU A 5 4.47 -0.37 -7.14
CA LEU A 5 3.31 0.06 -7.92
C LEU A 5 2.36 0.84 -7.03
N CYS A 6 2.13 0.39 -5.80
CA CYS A 6 1.33 1.13 -4.81
C CYS A 6 1.85 2.56 -4.62
N PHE A 7 3.17 2.74 -4.47
CA PHE A 7 3.79 4.06 -4.39
C PHE A 7 3.50 4.94 -5.61
N GLN A 8 3.60 4.40 -6.82
CA GLN A 8 3.31 5.15 -8.04
C GLN A 8 1.84 5.61 -8.08
N GLU A 9 0.91 4.71 -7.78
CA GLU A 9 -0.52 5.00 -7.73
C GLU A 9 -0.86 6.04 -6.65
N VAL A 10 -0.26 5.95 -5.47
CA VAL A 10 -0.43 6.93 -4.39
C VAL A 10 0.01 8.31 -4.85
N LEU A 11 1.16 8.42 -5.50
CA LEU A 11 1.68 9.71 -5.97
C LEU A 11 0.85 10.31 -7.09
N TRP A 12 0.36 9.47 -8.02
CA TRP A 12 -0.57 9.91 -9.05
C TRP A 12 -1.90 10.37 -8.47
N THR A 13 -2.43 9.62 -7.50
CA THR A 13 -3.66 9.98 -6.79
C THR A 13 -3.50 11.27 -6.00
N ARG A 14 -2.30 11.61 -5.52
CA ARG A 14 -2.02 12.90 -4.87
C ARG A 14 -1.85 14.05 -5.87
N ALA A 15 -1.33 13.77 -7.06
CA ALA A 15 -1.11 14.78 -8.09
C ALA A 15 -2.43 15.35 -8.63
N MET A 16 -3.43 14.50 -8.86
CA MET A 16 -4.70 14.95 -9.43
C MET A 16 -5.45 15.99 -8.55
N PRO A 17 -5.65 15.79 -7.23
CA PRO A 17 -6.23 16.79 -6.34
C PRO A 17 -5.39 18.07 -6.26
N LYS A 18 -4.06 17.95 -6.31
CA LYS A 18 -3.16 19.09 -6.32
C LYS A 18 -3.39 20.00 -7.52
N ASP A 19 -3.61 19.43 -8.71
CA ASP A 19 -3.86 20.20 -9.93
C ASP A 19 -5.18 21.00 -9.87
N VAL A 20 -6.16 20.54 -9.08
CA VAL A 20 -7.44 21.25 -8.85
C VAL A 20 -7.44 22.11 -7.58
N GLY A 21 -6.28 22.32 -6.96
CA GLY A 21 -6.10 23.18 -5.78
C GLY A 21 -6.43 22.53 -4.43
N VAL A 22 -6.64 21.22 -4.39
CA VAL A 22 -6.93 20.43 -3.18
C VAL A 22 -5.71 19.56 -2.84
N GLU A 23 -4.62 20.20 -2.44
CA GLU A 23 -3.37 19.47 -2.14
C GLU A 23 -3.43 18.73 -0.80
N GLN A 24 -3.09 17.44 -0.82
CA GLN A 24 -2.94 16.64 0.40
C GLN A 24 -1.66 17.02 1.15
N GLN A 25 -1.83 17.70 2.29
CA GLN A 25 -0.71 18.21 3.11
C GLN A 25 0.02 17.10 3.86
N ASN A 26 -0.72 16.15 4.43
CA ASN A 26 -0.14 15.07 5.24
C ASN A 26 0.39 13.93 4.37
N ALA A 27 1.37 13.21 4.92
CA ALA A 27 1.89 11.98 4.32
C ALA A 27 0.76 10.96 4.11
N THR A 28 0.86 10.17 3.04
CA THR A 28 -0.04 9.04 2.83
C THR A 28 0.53 7.82 3.52
N GLN A 29 -0.24 7.22 4.43
CA GLN A 29 0.17 6.02 5.13
C GLN A 29 -0.02 4.79 4.23
N ILE A 30 1.07 4.04 4.01
CA ILE A 30 1.06 2.73 3.36
C ILE A 30 1.34 1.65 4.41
N TRP A 31 0.56 0.58 4.37
CA TRP A 31 0.69 -0.57 5.26
C TRP A 31 1.30 -1.75 4.51
N GLU A 32 2.47 -2.19 4.95
CA GLU A 32 3.21 -3.31 4.35
C GLU A 32 3.44 -4.41 5.39
N ASP A 33 3.30 -5.67 4.98
CA ASP A 33 3.56 -6.82 5.84
C ASP A 33 4.95 -7.43 5.60
N ASN A 34 5.56 -7.10 4.46
CA ASN A 34 6.90 -7.54 4.11
C ASN A 34 7.96 -6.63 4.72
N GLN A 35 8.57 -7.09 5.81
CA GLN A 35 9.69 -6.42 6.49
C GLN A 35 10.87 -6.11 5.56
N GLY A 36 11.13 -6.95 4.55
CA GLY A 36 12.15 -6.66 3.54
C GLY A 36 11.77 -5.46 2.68
N ALA A 37 10.49 -5.33 2.29
CA ALA A 37 10.00 -4.18 1.54
C ALA A 37 10.02 -2.89 2.38
N ILE A 38 9.72 -2.98 3.68
CA ILE A 38 9.80 -1.86 4.62
C ILE A 38 11.25 -1.41 4.81
N ALA A 39 12.16 -2.35 5.10
CA ALA A 39 13.59 -2.08 5.22
C ALA A 39 14.16 -1.46 3.95
N LEU A 40 13.66 -1.90 2.77
CA LEU A 40 13.98 -1.28 1.50
C LEU A 40 13.47 0.18 1.48
N ALA A 41 12.22 0.46 1.82
CA ALA A 41 11.72 1.83 1.84
C ALA A 41 12.45 2.75 2.84
N GLN A 42 12.96 2.20 3.95
CA GLN A 42 13.55 2.93 5.08
C GLN A 42 15.09 2.92 5.14
N ASN A 43 15.77 2.40 4.11
CA ASN A 43 17.23 2.43 3.98
C ASN A 43 18.01 1.55 5.00
N ALA A 44 17.39 0.47 5.50
CA ALA A 44 18.03 -0.46 6.45
C ALA A 44 18.83 -1.56 5.72
N GLY A 45 20.10 -1.27 5.39
CA GLY A 45 21.11 -2.30 5.08
C GLY A 45 21.01 -2.96 3.70
N TYR A 46 20.64 -2.23 2.66
CA TYR A 46 20.52 -2.79 1.31
C TYR A 46 21.86 -2.88 0.56
N ASN A 47 22.14 -4.07 0.00
CA ASN A 47 23.17 -4.31 -1.00
C ASN A 47 22.48 -4.62 -2.33
N ALA A 48 22.56 -3.70 -3.30
CA ALA A 48 21.91 -3.83 -4.60
C ALA A 48 22.46 -5.01 -5.42
N ARG A 49 21.62 -5.98 -5.76
CA ARG A 49 21.98 -7.11 -6.66
C ARG A 49 21.52 -6.90 -8.12
N THR A 50 20.63 -5.94 -8.40
CA THR A 50 20.09 -5.71 -9.77
C THR A 50 19.58 -4.27 -9.97
N LYS A 51 19.91 -3.65 -11.13
CA LYS A 51 19.62 -2.25 -11.48
C LYS A 51 18.15 -1.82 -11.38
N HIS A 52 17.22 -2.70 -11.77
CA HIS A 52 15.79 -2.36 -11.80
C HIS A 52 15.17 -2.26 -10.40
N VAL A 53 15.71 -3.00 -9.43
CA VAL A 53 15.32 -2.90 -8.02
C VAL A 53 15.85 -1.59 -7.44
N ASP A 54 17.09 -1.25 -7.80
CA ASP A 54 17.80 -0.06 -7.34
C ASP A 54 17.05 1.24 -7.70
N ILE A 55 16.66 1.40 -8.97
CA ILE A 55 15.95 2.60 -9.45
C ILE A 55 14.61 2.78 -8.72
N ARG A 56 13.81 1.71 -8.58
CA ARG A 56 12.49 1.79 -7.91
C ARG A 56 12.64 2.05 -6.42
N HIS A 57 13.68 1.51 -5.82
CA HIS A 57 13.98 1.69 -4.42
C HIS A 57 14.41 3.12 -4.11
N HIS A 58 15.32 3.70 -4.91
CA HIS A 58 15.72 5.10 -4.78
C HIS A 58 14.52 6.04 -4.85
N PHE A 59 13.64 5.82 -5.83
CA PHE A 59 12.40 6.60 -5.96
C PHE A 59 11.51 6.50 -4.71
N ILE A 60 11.24 5.29 -4.21
CA ILE A 60 10.43 5.09 -2.99
C ILE A 60 11.05 5.82 -1.80
N ARG A 61 12.37 5.70 -1.63
CA ARG A 61 13.09 6.32 -0.52
C ARG A 61 13.00 7.84 -0.58
N GLU A 62 13.21 8.45 -1.74
CA GLU A 62 13.11 9.91 -1.92
C GLU A 62 11.72 10.44 -1.52
N GLU A 63 10.67 9.69 -1.84
CA GLU A 63 9.29 10.06 -1.52
C GLU A 63 8.96 9.93 -0.02
N VAL A 64 9.57 8.94 0.65
CA VAL A 64 9.50 8.79 2.11
C VAL A 64 10.30 9.88 2.81
N GLU A 65 11.52 10.17 2.35
CA GLU A 65 12.38 11.24 2.88
C GLU A 65 11.74 12.63 2.70
N ARG A 66 11.02 12.86 1.59
CA ARG A 66 10.23 14.08 1.36
C ARG A 66 8.99 14.18 2.27
N GLY A 67 8.62 13.10 2.96
CA GLY A 67 7.43 13.05 3.81
C GLY A 67 6.12 13.01 3.03
N ALA A 68 6.15 12.68 1.72
CA ALA A 68 4.93 12.54 0.93
C ALA A 68 4.18 11.24 1.27
N VAL A 69 4.92 10.22 1.71
CA VAL A 69 4.44 8.88 2.02
C VAL A 69 5.15 8.35 3.26
N THR A 70 4.44 7.60 4.09
CA THR A 70 4.99 6.82 5.22
C THR A 70 4.70 5.34 5.00
N VAL A 71 5.61 4.47 5.44
CA VAL A 71 5.44 3.01 5.35
C VAL A 71 5.55 2.43 6.74
N ASP A 72 4.49 1.78 7.19
CA ASP A 72 4.42 1.11 8.48
C ASP A 72 4.07 -0.36 8.33
N TYR A 73 4.49 -1.12 9.34
CA TYR A 73 4.24 -2.54 9.40
C TYR A 73 2.77 -2.85 9.74
N VAL A 74 2.20 -3.80 8.99
CA VAL A 74 0.94 -4.48 9.35
C VAL A 74 1.19 -5.99 9.44
N ASP A 75 0.57 -6.65 10.41
CA ASP A 75 0.61 -8.11 10.49
C ASP A 75 -0.08 -8.72 9.26
N THR A 76 0.50 -9.76 8.65
CA THR A 76 -0.02 -10.41 7.43
C THR A 76 -1.47 -10.85 7.58
N LYS A 77 -1.94 -11.25 8.77
CA LYS A 77 -3.35 -11.64 8.99
C LYS A 77 -4.31 -10.47 8.89
N HIS A 78 -3.81 -9.24 8.98
CA HIS A 78 -4.56 -7.99 8.94
C HIS A 78 -4.28 -7.19 7.66
N GLN A 79 -3.50 -7.72 6.72
CA GLN A 79 -3.22 -7.07 5.45
C GLN A 79 -4.48 -7.08 4.57
N LEU A 80 -5.25 -5.99 4.60
CA LEU A 80 -6.49 -5.84 3.84
C LEU A 80 -6.27 -5.96 2.32
N ALA A 81 -5.09 -5.57 1.83
CA ALA A 81 -4.77 -5.66 0.41
C ALA A 81 -4.84 -7.12 -0.10
N ASP A 82 -4.64 -8.11 0.77
CA ASP A 82 -4.67 -9.53 0.42
C ASP A 82 -6.01 -9.98 -0.17
N ILE A 83 -7.11 -9.32 0.16
CA ILE A 83 -8.43 -9.56 -0.45
C ILE A 83 -8.36 -9.43 -1.97
N LEU A 84 -7.53 -8.52 -2.48
CA LEU A 84 -7.45 -8.18 -3.90
C LEU A 84 -6.37 -8.97 -4.65
N ILE A 85 -5.35 -9.48 -3.94
CA ILE A 85 -4.14 -10.03 -4.57
C ILE A 85 -3.91 -11.52 -4.30
N LYS A 86 -4.60 -12.12 -3.31
CA LYS A 86 -4.42 -13.52 -2.93
C LYS A 86 -5.72 -14.31 -3.06
N ALA A 87 -5.59 -15.59 -3.43
CA ALA A 87 -6.65 -16.57 -3.28
C ALA A 87 -6.76 -16.98 -1.80
N LEU A 88 -7.61 -16.29 -1.04
CA LEU A 88 -7.77 -16.51 0.40
C LEU A 88 -8.80 -17.60 0.70
N GLY A 89 -8.56 -18.36 1.77
CA GLY A 89 -9.56 -19.27 2.33
C GLY A 89 -10.76 -18.50 2.91
N THR A 90 -11.94 -19.11 2.89
CA THR A 90 -13.22 -18.46 3.25
C THR A 90 -13.20 -17.77 4.62
N LYS A 91 -12.51 -18.35 5.61
CA LYS A 91 -12.41 -17.76 6.96
C LYS A 91 -11.62 -16.44 6.94
N THR A 92 -10.44 -16.44 6.33
CA THR A 92 -9.59 -15.25 6.23
C THR A 92 -10.24 -14.18 5.37
N LEU A 93 -10.86 -14.56 4.25
CA LEU A 93 -11.59 -13.63 3.39
C LEU A 93 -12.72 -12.92 4.13
N LYS A 94 -13.53 -13.66 4.90
CA LYS A 94 -14.60 -13.06 5.72
C LYS A 94 -14.06 -12.09 6.76
N PHE A 95 -13.02 -12.48 7.49
CA PHE A 95 -12.38 -11.62 8.49
C PHE A 95 -11.87 -10.31 7.87
N LEU A 96 -11.09 -10.39 6.78
CA LEU A 96 -10.56 -9.20 6.12
C LEU A 96 -11.67 -8.35 5.48
N HIS A 97 -12.69 -8.98 4.90
CA HIS A 97 -13.85 -8.26 4.34
C HIS A 97 -14.58 -7.47 5.42
N GLU A 98 -14.88 -8.07 6.58
CA GLU A 98 -15.49 -7.38 7.72
C GLU A 98 -14.61 -6.23 8.23
N ALA A 99 -13.29 -6.45 8.31
CA ALA A 99 -12.33 -5.42 8.72
C ALA A 99 -12.16 -4.26 7.71
N SER A 100 -12.43 -4.50 6.42
CA SER A 100 -12.27 -3.48 5.37
C SER A 100 -13.28 -2.33 5.44
N GLY A 101 -14.38 -2.50 6.20
CA GLY A 101 -15.47 -1.53 6.25
C GLY A 101 -16.32 -1.45 4.98
N ILE A 102 -16.05 -2.29 3.97
CA ILE A 102 -16.84 -2.40 2.74
C ILE A 102 -18.19 -3.03 3.11
N LYS A 103 -19.26 -2.23 3.03
CA LYS A 103 -20.63 -2.72 3.22
C LYS A 103 -21.11 -3.37 1.93
N THR A 104 -21.48 -4.64 2.01
CA THR A 104 -22.20 -5.31 0.92
C THR A 104 -23.64 -4.81 0.91
N ASN A 105 -23.95 -3.87 0.01
CA ASN A 105 -25.33 -3.61 -0.42
C ASN A 105 -25.81 -4.77 -1.30
N ILE A 106 -25.92 -5.96 -0.71
CA ILE A 106 -26.73 -7.02 -1.29
C ILE A 106 -28.09 -6.83 -0.64
N GLU A 107 -28.89 -5.95 -1.22
CA GLU A 107 -30.33 -5.99 -1.02
C GLU A 107 -30.74 -7.44 -1.27
N LYS A 108 -31.17 -8.11 -0.20
CA LYS A 108 -31.87 -9.37 -0.33
C LYS A 108 -33.12 -9.03 -1.14
N GLN A 109 -33.09 -9.29 -2.44
CA GLN A 109 -34.30 -9.62 -3.17
C GLN A 109 -34.86 -10.87 -2.47
N GLN A 110 -35.69 -10.64 -1.46
CA GLN A 110 -36.55 -11.64 -0.85
C GLN A 110 -37.62 -12.04 -1.87
N PRO A 111 -38.11 -13.28 -1.77
CA PRO A 111 -38.56 -14.10 -2.90
C PRO A 111 -39.77 -13.56 -3.66
#